data_AF-A0A392VGV3-F1
#
_entry.id   AF-A0A392VGV3-F1
#
_cell.length_a   1.000
_cell.length_b   1.000
_cell.length_c   1.000
_cell.angle_alpha   90.00
_cell.angle_beta   90.00
_cell.angle_gamma   90.00
#
_symmetry.space_group_name_H-M   'P 1'
#
loop_
_entity.id
_entity.type
_entity.pdbx_description
1 polymer ?
#
loop_
_entity_poly.entity_id
_entity_poly.type
_entity_poly.pdbx_seq_one_letter_code
_entity_poly.pdbx_strand_id
1 'polypeptide(L)' 'MQQRDIASWNAMISGLAQESRPNEAIDLFNKMKEEGWRPNEVTVLGALSACSQL' A
#
# COMPACT_ATOMS: atom_id res chain seq x y z
N MET A 1 11.42 14.46 12.08
CA MET A 1 10.62 13.26 11.78
C MET A 1 10.14 13.42 10.33
N GLN A 2 10.48 12.51 9.42
CA GLN A 2 9.92 12.58 8.06
C GLN A 2 8.43 12.24 8.17
N GLN A 3 7.60 13.21 7.82
CA GLN A 3 6.15 13.05 7.82
C GLN A 3 5.81 12.11 6.67
N ARG A 4 5.15 10.99 6.97
CA ARG A 4 4.76 10.01 5.96
C ARG A 4 3.76 10.66 5.01
N ASP A 5 4.02 10.60 3.71
CA ASP A 5 3.16 11.15 2.66
C ASP A 5 2.60 10.04 1.76
N ILE A 6 1.76 10.41 0.80
CA ILE A 6 1.13 9.45 -0.12
C ILE A 6 2.17 8.68 -0.96
N ALA A 7 3.30 9.30 -1.30
CA ALA A 7 4.39 8.66 -2.02
C ALA A 7 5.05 7.57 -1.16
N SER A 8 5.25 7.84 0.13
CA SER A 8 5.78 6.87 1.11
C SER A 8 4.86 5.66 1.27
N TRP A 9 3.54 5.87 1.36
CA TRP A 9 2.56 4.76 1.38
C TRP A 9 2.61 3.92 0.12
N ASN A 10 2.63 4.57 -1.04
CA ASN A 10 2.67 3.89 -2.34
C ASN A 10 3.95 3.05 -2.51
N ALA A 11 5.10 3.58 -2.09
CA ALA A 11 6.37 2.87 -2.13
C ALA A 11 6.34 1.60 -1.26
N MET A 12 5.84 1.71 -0.02
CA MET A 12 5.74 0.56 0.88
C MET A 12 4.74 -0.49 0.37
N ILE A 13 3.55 -0.09 -0.08
CA ILE A 13 2.54 -1.03 -0.61
C ILE A 13 3.07 -1.75 -1.85
N SER A 14 3.70 -1.02 -2.78
CA SER A 14 4.28 -1.61 -4.00
C SER A 14 5.44 -2.55 -3.68
N GLY A 15 6.29 -2.19 -2.71
CA GLY A 15 7.40 -3.04 -2.27
C GLY A 15 6.93 -4.34 -1.63
N LEU A 16 5.95 -4.25 -0.71
CA LEU A 16 5.36 -5.43 -0.07
C LEU A 16 4.64 -6.35 -1.07
N ALA A 17 3.94 -5.75 -2.05
CA ALA A 17 3.34 -6.50 -3.15
C ALA A 17 4.39 -7.21 -4.03
N GLN A 18 5.61 -6.68 -4.17
CA GLN A 18 6.67 -7.33 -4.98
C GLN A 18 7.41 -8.43 -4.21
N GLU A 19 7.55 -8.31 -2.89
CA GLU A 19 8.29 -9.28 -2.06
C GLU A 19 7.45 -10.49 -1.60
N SER A 20 6.36 -10.83 -2.31
CA SER A 20 5.45 -11.94 -1.92
C SER A 20 4.87 -11.78 -0.51
N ARG A 21 4.65 -10.53 -0.07
CA ARG A 21 4.01 -10.19 1.22
C ARG A 21 2.65 -9.51 1.00
N PRO A 22 1.71 -10.15 0.26
CA PRO A 22 0.47 -9.51 -0.16
C PRO A 22 -0.44 -9.13 0.99
N ASN A 23 -0.50 -9.94 2.05
CA ASN A 23 -1.29 -9.64 3.25
C ASN A 23 -0.83 -8.33 3.90
N GLU A 24 0.48 -8.13 4.05
CA GLU A 24 1.02 -6.91 4.66
C GLU A 24 0.80 -5.68 3.78
N ALA A 25 0.83 -5.84 2.45
CA ALA A 25 0.48 -4.76 1.52
C ALA A 25 -0.99 -4.33 1.69
N ILE A 26 -1.91 -5.28 1.88
CA ILE A 26 -3.34 -5.02 2.10
C ILE A 26 -3.59 -4.40 3.48
N ASP A 27 -2.93 -4.89 4.53
CA ASP A 27 -3.01 -4.31 5.87
C ASP A 27 -2.54 -2.85 5.87
N LEU A 28 -1.45 -2.58 5.14
CA LEU A 28 -0.91 -1.24 5.00
C LEU A 28 -1.83 -0.32 4.18
N PHE A 29 -2.47 -0.84 3.13
CA PHE A 29 -3.52 -0.12 2.40
C PHE A 29 -4.72 0.24 3.29
N ASN A 30 -5.16 -0.69 4.15
CA ASN A 30 -6.24 -0.43 5.10
C ASN A 30 -5.85 0.64 6.12
N LYS A 31 -4.63 0.54 6.69
CA LYS A 31 -4.09 1.52 7.63
C LYS A 31 -4.00 2.92 7.02
N MET A 32 -3.58 3.03 5.75
CA MET A 32 -3.57 4.31 5.03
C MET A 32 -4.97 4.97 5.05
N LYS A 33 -6.02 4.20 4.77
CA LYS A 33 -7.40 4.69 4.79
C LYS A 33 -7.87 5.08 6.21
N GLU A 34 -7.51 4.29 7.22
CA GLU A 34 -7.82 4.58 8.63
C GLU A 34 -7.17 5.88 9.11
N GLU A 35 -5.96 6.18 8.64
CA GLU A 35 -5.26 7.44 8.90
C GLU A 35 -5.81 8.63 8.06
N GLY A 36 -6.89 8.42 7.30
CA GLY A 36 -7.58 9.46 6.53
C GLY A 36 -6.93 9.77 5.18
N TRP A 37 -5.93 9.00 4.76
CA TRP A 37 -5.31 9.17 3.45
C TRP A 37 -6.18 8.56 2.36
N ARG A 38 -6.35 9.30 1.27
CA ARG A 38 -7.09 8.83 0.11
C ARG A 38 -6.15 8.03 -0.81
N PRO A 39 -6.41 6.74 -1.05
CA PRO A 39 -5.66 5.97 -2.05
C PRO A 39 -5.74 6.64 -3.43
N ASN A 40 -4.64 6.62 -4.17
CA ASN A 40 -4.60 7.04 -5.57
C ASN A 40 -4.42 5.83 -6.50
N GLU A 41 -4.31 6.09 -7.80
CA GLU A 41 -4.17 5.05 -8.82
C GLU A 41 -3.00 4.10 -8.53
N VAL A 42 -1.85 4.64 -8.09
CA VAL A 42 -0.67 3.85 -7.74
C VAL A 42 -0.94 2.99 -6.50
N THR A 43 -1.61 3.53 -5.49
CA THR A 43 -1.99 2.75 -4.29
C THR A 43 -2.90 1.57 -4.67
N VAL A 44 -3.88 1.81 -5.53
CA VAL A 44 -4.84 0.78 -5.98
C VAL A 44 -4.15 -0.27 -6.83
N LEU A 45 -3.24 0.11 -7.74
CA LEU A 45 -2.44 -0.85 -8.51
C LEU A 45 -1.59 -1.74 -7.62
N GLY A 46 -0.94 -1.17 -6.59
CA GLY A 46 -0.17 -1.92 -5.60
C GLY A 46 -1.04 -2.93 -4.84
N ALA A 47 -2.22 -2.51 -4.38
CA ALA A 47 -3.18 -3.39 -3.70
C ALA A 47 -3.73 -4.49 -4.61
N LEU A 48 -4.07 -4.18 -5.88
CA LEU A 48 -4.52 -5.18 -6.85
C LEU A 48 -3.44 -6.22 -7.16
N SER A 49 -2.20 -5.78 -7.31
CA SER A 49 -1.05 -6.67 -7.50
C SER A 49 -0.89 -7.61 -6.32
N ALA A 50 -0.98 -7.09 -5.09
CA ALA A 50 -0.96 -7.91 -3.87
C ALA A 50 -2.12 -8.92 -3.86
N CYS A 51 -3.35 -8.50 -4.17
CA CYS A 51 -4.50 -9.40 -4.23
C CYS A 51 -4.34 -10.52 -5.26
N SER A 52 -3.64 -10.28 -6.37
CA SER A 52 -3.39 -11.32 -7.39
C SER A 52 -2.40 -12.40 -6.95
N GLN A 53 -1.73 -12.22 -5.82
CA GLN A 53 -0.74 -13.14 -5.26
C GLN A 53 -1.24 -13.91 -4.04
N LEU A 54 -2.52 -13.74 -3.67
CA LEU A 54 -3.22 -14.51 -2.63
C LEU A 54 -3.88 -15.75 -3.22
#